data_AF-A0A6L3F9N8-F1
#
_entry.id   AF-A0A6L3F9N8-F1
#
_cell.length_a   1.000
_cell.length_b   1.000
_cell.length_c   1.000
_cell.angle_alpha   90.00
_cell.angle_beta   90.00
_cell.angle_gamma   90.00
#
_symmetry.space_group_name_H-M   'P 1'
#
loop_
_entity.id
_entity.type
_entity.pdbx_description
1 polymer ?
#
loop_
_entity_poly.entity_id
_entity_poly.type
_entity_poly.pdbx_seq_one_letter_code
_entity_poly.pdbx_strand_id
1 'polypeptide(L)'
;MAKKSDFSAFEWKLLKDSPYWVQTAITAAEGRMGMVEKRREAKALTAYLEGYKSSDGVVRDVLAAQDGKHEVDPKTPLEKVGETLEQISTVVEAKGGSKGLDAFNEFLTGAADAIAGAAGENMLKKADKISDEEEEALDLIGRALRATDADKSKRAAAEAAAHRAELKKRQAEAKKAADAAKKAELEKKLAEMEKKAKEAEAEAKKREALAKKQAEIREARRKRLEEARKKAAAAKAASQQKAAAEAAAAEAAAAAAARKYVVQPGDTLSHIALQFYGNANDWRKIHEANKDVIKNPGMIYPGQEFTIPE
;
A
#
# COMPACT_ATOMS: atom_id res chain seq x y z
N MET A 1 27.06 -29.07 19.42
CA MET A 1 28.00 -29.49 20.48
C MET A 1 29.07 -30.31 19.81
N ALA A 2 30.33 -30.01 20.10
CA ALA A 2 31.46 -30.78 19.58
C ALA A 2 31.39 -32.23 20.06
N LYS A 3 32.05 -33.11 19.31
CA LYS A 3 32.14 -34.55 19.56
C LYS A 3 33.57 -35.01 19.32
N LYS A 4 33.90 -36.24 19.70
CA LYS A 4 35.22 -36.86 19.52
C LYS A 4 35.82 -36.65 18.12
N SER A 5 35.02 -36.74 17.06
CA SER A 5 35.46 -36.57 15.67
C SER A 5 36.03 -35.19 15.35
N ASP A 6 35.72 -34.18 16.17
CA ASP A 6 36.16 -32.81 15.96
C ASP A 6 37.58 -32.58 16.49
N PHE A 7 38.11 -33.51 17.28
CA PHE A 7 39.44 -33.42 17.91
C PHE A 7 40.46 -34.25 17.14
N SER A 8 41.69 -33.74 17.05
CA SER A 8 42.84 -34.53 16.60
C SER A 8 43.12 -35.66 17.57
N ALA A 9 43.89 -36.66 17.14
CA ALA A 9 44.24 -37.79 18.01
C ALA A 9 44.95 -37.35 19.30
N PHE A 10 45.79 -36.32 19.23
CA PHE A 10 46.49 -35.76 20.39
C PHE A 10 45.54 -35.03 21.34
N GLU A 11 44.72 -34.11 20.80
CA GLU A 11 43.71 -33.38 21.60
C GLU A 11 42.73 -34.35 22.25
N TRP A 12 42.25 -35.34 21.51
CA TRP A 12 41.33 -36.35 22.04
C TRP A 12 41.96 -37.15 23.18
N LYS A 13 43.25 -37.52 23.06
CA LYS A 13 43.97 -38.20 24.14
C LYS A 13 43.98 -37.34 25.41
N LEU A 14 44.27 -36.05 25.26
CA LEU A 14 44.29 -35.08 26.37
C LEU A 14 42.93 -34.99 27.07
N LEU A 15 41.85 -34.89 26.29
CA LEU A 15 40.47 -34.81 26.81
C LEU A 15 40.05 -36.12 27.50
N LYS A 16 40.36 -37.27 26.90
CA LYS A 16 40.03 -38.59 27.45
C LYS A 16 40.68 -38.81 28.82
N ASP A 17 41.92 -38.37 28.98
CA ASP A 17 42.71 -38.55 30.20
C ASP A 17 42.48 -37.42 31.23
N SER A 18 41.67 -36.41 30.91
CA SER A 18 41.41 -35.24 31.76
C SER A 18 40.95 -35.54 33.20
N PRO A 19 40.11 -36.57 33.49
CA PRO A 19 39.74 -36.86 34.87
C PRO A 19 40.92 -37.41 35.70
N TYR A 20 41.89 -38.07 35.05
CA TYR A 20 43.08 -38.61 35.71
C TYR A 20 44.15 -37.56 35.93
N TRP A 21 44.18 -36.50 35.11
CA TRP A 21 44.95 -35.30 35.40
C TRP A 21 44.46 -34.62 36.68
N VAL A 22 43.13 -34.53 36.88
CA VAL A 22 42.53 -34.05 38.12
C VAL A 22 42.91 -34.94 39.32
N GLN A 23 42.80 -36.26 39.17
CA GLN A 23 43.24 -37.20 40.21
C GLN A 23 44.72 -37.03 40.56
N THR A 24 45.57 -36.86 39.56
CA THR A 24 47.01 -36.68 39.76
C THR A 24 47.32 -35.38 40.49
N ALA A 25 46.60 -34.29 40.21
CA ALA A 25 46.78 -33.03 40.94
C ALA A 25 46.54 -33.20 42.44
N ILE A 26 45.42 -33.84 42.81
CA ILE A 26 45.04 -34.07 44.21
C ILE A 26 46.05 -35.04 44.86
N THR A 27 46.34 -36.16 44.19
CA THR A 27 47.29 -37.14 44.71
C THR A 27 48.72 -36.63 44.86
N ALA A 28 49.17 -35.71 43.99
CA ALA A 28 50.50 -35.12 44.07
C ALA A 28 50.65 -34.14 45.25
N ALA A 29 49.56 -33.51 45.68
CA ALA A 29 49.56 -32.51 46.75
C ALA A 29 49.76 -33.15 48.15
N GLU A 30 49.19 -34.33 48.38
CA GLU A 30 49.26 -35.04 49.67
C GLU A 30 50.62 -35.75 49.94
N GLY A 31 51.54 -35.75 48.97
CA GLY A 31 52.85 -36.39 49.14
C GLY A 31 52.80 -37.93 49.22
N ARG A 32 53.43 -38.55 50.24
CA ARG A 32 53.51 -40.03 50.38
C ARG A 32 52.21 -40.60 50.94
N MET A 33 51.15 -40.58 50.14
CA MET A 33 49.95 -41.36 50.40
C MET A 33 50.26 -42.86 50.56
N GLY A 34 49.57 -43.50 51.50
CA GLY A 34 49.50 -44.95 51.62
C GLY A 34 48.74 -45.58 50.45
N MET A 35 48.84 -46.91 50.33
CA MET A 35 48.16 -47.65 49.26
C MET A 35 46.63 -47.65 49.43
N VAL A 36 46.12 -47.36 50.63
CA VAL A 36 44.69 -47.42 50.96
C VAL A 36 43.97 -46.15 50.51
N GLU A 37 44.56 -44.98 50.78
CA GLU A 37 44.05 -43.66 50.38
C GLU A 37 43.96 -43.57 48.84
N LYS A 38 45.05 -43.92 48.15
CA LYS A 38 45.09 -43.99 46.67
C LYS A 38 43.99 -44.86 46.07
N ARG A 39 43.70 -46.00 46.70
CA ARG A 39 42.63 -46.91 46.23
C ARG A 39 41.24 -46.32 46.47
N ARG A 40 41.07 -45.56 47.54
CA ARG A 40 39.79 -44.92 47.89
C ARG A 40 39.48 -43.77 46.95
N GLU A 41 40.44 -42.87 46.71
CA GLU A 41 40.30 -41.80 45.71
C GLU A 41 40.04 -42.32 44.31
N ALA A 42 40.81 -43.33 43.87
CA ALA A 42 40.58 -43.96 42.58
C ALA A 42 39.16 -44.53 42.46
N LYS A 43 38.67 -45.16 43.53
CA LYS A 43 37.30 -45.68 43.56
C LYS A 43 36.25 -44.56 43.54
N ALA A 44 36.52 -43.43 44.18
CA ALA A 44 35.63 -42.28 44.17
C ALA A 44 35.54 -41.65 42.78
N LEU A 45 36.67 -41.49 42.08
CA LEU A 45 36.68 -41.05 40.69
C LEU A 45 35.89 -42.02 39.81
N THR A 46 36.14 -43.34 39.92
CA THR A 46 35.39 -44.33 39.14
C THR A 46 33.88 -44.23 39.38
N ALA A 47 33.46 -44.14 40.65
CA ALA A 47 32.05 -43.99 41.01
C ALA A 47 31.44 -42.69 40.47
N TYR A 48 32.19 -41.59 40.49
CA TYR A 48 31.77 -40.32 39.90
C TYR A 48 31.56 -40.46 38.38
N LEU A 49 32.54 -41.03 37.67
CA LEU A 49 32.47 -41.22 36.22
C LEU A 49 31.31 -42.13 35.79
N GLU A 50 31.04 -43.21 36.53
CA GLU A 50 29.91 -44.11 36.27
C GLU A 50 28.54 -43.45 36.54
N GLY A 51 28.49 -42.54 37.52
CA GLY A 51 27.26 -41.86 37.95
C GLY A 51 26.94 -40.57 37.18
N TYR A 52 27.96 -39.92 36.59
CA TYR A 52 27.81 -38.60 35.97
C TYR A 52 27.04 -38.67 34.65
N LYS A 53 26.10 -37.75 34.46
CA LYS A 53 25.29 -37.64 33.23
C LYS A 53 25.37 -36.23 32.69
N SER A 54 25.71 -36.10 31.41
CA SER A 54 25.75 -34.83 30.71
C SER A 54 25.03 -34.92 29.37
N SER A 55 24.36 -33.84 28.97
CA SER A 55 23.84 -33.68 27.62
C SER A 55 24.91 -33.23 26.61
N ASP A 56 26.05 -32.72 27.08
CA ASP A 56 27.13 -32.25 26.21
C ASP A 56 27.78 -33.40 25.43
N GLY A 57 28.16 -33.14 24.18
CA GLY A 57 28.73 -34.14 23.29
C GLY A 57 30.13 -34.58 23.70
N VAL A 58 30.99 -33.63 24.09
CA VAL A 58 32.38 -33.88 24.44
C VAL A 58 32.44 -34.68 25.74
N VAL A 59 31.69 -34.25 26.75
CA VAL A 59 31.64 -34.95 28.05
C VAL A 59 31.14 -36.39 27.90
N ARG A 60 30.08 -36.61 27.11
CA ARG A 60 29.56 -37.97 26.86
C ARG A 60 30.58 -38.86 26.18
N ASP A 61 31.29 -38.34 25.19
CA ASP A 61 32.32 -39.12 24.49
C ASP A 61 33.50 -39.42 25.42
N VAL A 62 33.87 -38.49 26.32
CA VAL A 62 34.93 -38.72 27.32
C VAL A 62 34.51 -39.80 28.30
N LEU A 63 33.29 -39.74 28.85
CA LEU A 63 32.73 -40.77 29.73
C LEU A 63 32.69 -42.16 29.08
N ALA A 64 32.34 -42.22 27.80
CA ALA A 64 32.31 -43.46 27.04
C ALA A 64 33.69 -44.07 26.77
N ALA A 65 34.78 -43.34 27.01
CA ALA A 65 36.15 -43.75 26.71
C ALA A 65 37.00 -44.04 27.97
N GLN A 66 36.36 -44.21 29.13
CA GLN A 66 37.00 -44.44 30.44
C GLN A 66 37.36 -45.91 30.70
N ASP A 67 37.20 -46.80 29.71
CA ASP A 67 37.44 -48.24 29.80
C ASP A 67 38.89 -48.66 29.47
N GLY A 68 39.74 -47.70 29.12
CA GLY A 68 41.10 -47.92 28.62
C GLY A 68 42.22 -47.72 29.64
N LYS A 69 43.45 -48.01 29.23
CA LYS A 69 44.64 -47.57 29.99
C LYS A 69 44.82 -46.05 29.83
N HIS A 70 45.05 -45.39 30.96
CA HIS A 70 45.34 -43.96 31.05
C HIS A 70 46.84 -43.75 31.27
N GLU A 71 47.43 -42.81 30.54
CA GLU A 71 48.88 -42.56 30.54
C GLU A 71 49.19 -41.24 31.25
N VAL A 72 48.81 -41.18 32.53
CA VAL A 72 49.15 -40.05 33.42
C VAL A 72 50.13 -40.55 34.46
N ASP A 73 51.31 -39.90 34.55
CA ASP A 73 52.31 -40.22 35.56
C ASP A 73 51.91 -39.58 36.89
N PRO A 74 51.66 -40.36 37.96
CA PRO A 74 51.31 -39.84 39.28
C PRO A 74 52.36 -38.91 39.90
N LYS A 75 53.60 -38.88 39.37
CA LYS A 75 54.68 -38.01 39.82
C LYS A 75 54.78 -36.70 39.01
N THR A 76 53.81 -36.41 38.15
CA THR A 76 53.83 -35.17 37.37
C THR A 76 53.74 -33.95 38.31
N PRO A 77 54.62 -32.94 38.16
CA PRO A 77 54.55 -31.72 38.96
C PRO A 77 53.21 -30.99 38.80
N LEU A 78 52.66 -30.44 39.89
CA LEU A 78 51.37 -29.72 39.89
C LEU A 78 51.33 -28.60 38.85
N GLU A 79 52.43 -27.89 38.62
CA GLU A 79 52.56 -26.85 37.59
C GLU A 79 52.19 -27.38 36.20
N LYS A 80 52.74 -28.54 35.83
CA LYS A 80 52.45 -29.18 34.52
C LYS A 80 51.02 -29.69 34.44
N VAL A 81 50.46 -30.12 35.57
CA VAL A 81 49.05 -30.53 35.63
C VAL A 81 48.15 -29.31 35.38
N GLY A 82 48.45 -28.17 36.00
CA GLY A 82 47.77 -26.90 35.75
C GLY A 82 47.85 -26.47 34.29
N GLU A 83 49.06 -26.43 33.70
CA GLU A 83 49.27 -26.11 32.28
C GLU A 83 48.47 -27.05 31.36
N THR A 84 48.40 -28.33 31.70
CA THR A 84 47.65 -29.33 30.92
C THR A 84 46.14 -29.08 31.00
N LEU A 85 45.60 -28.76 32.18
CA LEU A 85 44.18 -28.43 32.36
C LEU A 85 43.80 -27.12 31.63
N GLU A 86 44.69 -26.15 31.58
CA GLU A 86 44.51 -24.93 30.78
C GLU A 86 44.50 -25.22 29.27
N GLN A 87 45.40 -26.10 28.80
CA GLN A 87 45.41 -26.57 27.40
C GLN A 87 44.12 -27.30 27.04
N ILE A 88 43.63 -28.18 27.92
CA ILE A 88 42.34 -28.87 27.74
C ILE A 88 41.21 -27.84 27.64
N SER A 89 41.16 -26.87 28.55
CA SER A 89 40.14 -25.81 28.55
C SER A 89 40.17 -25.02 27.24
N THR A 90 41.36 -24.67 26.76
CA THR A 90 41.54 -23.96 25.48
C THR A 90 41.04 -24.77 24.29
N VAL A 91 41.36 -26.08 24.24
CA VAL A 91 40.95 -26.97 23.16
C VAL A 91 39.44 -27.20 23.18
N VAL A 92 38.84 -27.39 24.36
CA VAL A 92 37.38 -27.55 24.51
C VAL A 92 36.66 -26.26 24.15
N GLU A 93 37.17 -25.09 24.53
CA GLU A 93 36.59 -23.80 24.12
C GLU A 93 36.63 -23.63 22.60
N ALA A 94 37.78 -23.90 21.99
CA ALA A 94 37.98 -23.70 20.55
C ALA A 94 37.01 -24.54 19.70
N LYS A 95 36.64 -25.74 20.16
CA LYS A 95 35.78 -26.66 19.38
C LYS A 95 34.34 -26.71 19.89
N GLY A 96 34.16 -26.71 21.21
CA GLY A 96 32.88 -26.82 21.89
C GLY A 96 32.19 -25.48 22.17
N GLY A 97 32.91 -24.36 22.04
CA GLY A 97 32.43 -23.02 22.41
C GLY A 97 32.23 -22.87 23.92
N SER A 98 31.74 -21.70 24.35
CA SER A 98 31.57 -21.36 25.77
C SER A 98 30.67 -22.32 26.53
N LYS A 99 29.56 -22.78 25.92
CA LYS A 99 28.65 -23.75 26.56
C LYS A 99 29.27 -25.14 26.70
N GLY A 100 30.10 -25.56 25.74
CA GLY A 100 30.82 -26.83 25.81
C GLY A 100 31.90 -26.78 26.89
N LEU A 101 32.64 -25.67 26.97
CA LEU A 101 33.61 -25.41 28.04
C LEU A 101 32.96 -25.43 29.42
N ASP A 102 31.82 -24.74 29.59
CA ASP A 102 31.11 -24.69 30.87
C ASP A 102 30.72 -26.09 31.36
N ALA A 103 30.11 -26.90 30.48
CA ALA A 103 29.72 -28.27 30.83
C ALA A 103 30.91 -29.18 31.13
N PHE A 104 32.05 -28.93 30.47
CA PHE A 104 33.28 -29.70 30.66
C PHE A 104 34.00 -29.31 31.96
N ASN A 105 34.03 -28.03 32.30
CA ASN A 105 34.59 -27.53 33.55
C ASN A 105 33.76 -27.97 34.76
N GLU A 106 32.43 -27.96 34.65
CA GLU A 106 31.53 -28.52 35.67
C GLU A 106 31.82 -30.02 35.89
N PHE A 107 32.02 -30.76 34.80
CA PHE A 107 32.39 -32.17 34.85
C PHE A 107 33.73 -32.42 35.58
N LEU A 108 34.78 -31.64 35.28
CA LEU A 108 36.08 -31.81 35.94
C LEU A 108 36.10 -31.31 37.39
N THR A 109 35.33 -30.26 37.70
CA THR A 109 35.17 -29.75 39.07
C THR A 109 34.46 -30.79 39.94
N GLY A 110 33.37 -31.40 39.45
CA GLY A 110 32.70 -32.47 40.19
C GLY A 110 33.59 -33.71 40.40
N ALA A 111 34.50 -34.00 39.46
CA ALA A 111 35.48 -35.07 39.63
C ALA A 111 36.47 -34.74 40.77
N ALA A 112 36.96 -33.50 40.81
CA ALA A 112 37.84 -33.01 41.87
C ALA A 112 37.16 -33.08 43.25
N ASP A 113 35.92 -32.60 43.35
CA ASP A 113 35.12 -32.64 44.58
C ASP A 113 34.88 -34.07 45.08
N ALA A 114 34.60 -35.00 44.15
CA ALA A 114 34.38 -36.41 44.50
C ALA A 114 35.64 -37.09 45.04
N ILE A 115 36.82 -36.76 44.48
CA ILE A 115 38.11 -37.29 44.92
C ILE A 115 38.47 -36.72 46.29
N ALA A 116 38.44 -35.40 46.46
CA ALA A 116 38.78 -34.74 47.72
C ALA A 116 37.80 -35.12 48.86
N GLY A 117 36.50 -35.25 48.56
CA GLY A 117 35.52 -35.72 49.53
C GLY A 117 35.78 -37.15 50.03
N ALA A 118 36.39 -38.00 49.19
CA ALA A 118 36.80 -39.34 49.58
C ALA A 118 38.11 -39.34 50.35
N ALA A 119 39.05 -38.44 50.07
CA ALA A 119 40.30 -38.28 50.82
C ALA A 119 40.06 -37.88 52.28
N GLY A 120 39.05 -37.04 52.55
CA GLY A 120 38.66 -36.65 53.90
C GLY A 120 37.98 -37.73 54.76
N GLU A 121 37.58 -38.91 54.25
CA GLU A 121 36.95 -39.93 55.11
C GLU A 121 37.98 -40.78 55.89
N ASN A 122 37.92 -40.87 57.22
CA ASN A 122 38.77 -41.80 57.99
C ASN A 122 38.23 -43.26 57.94
N MET A 123 38.98 -44.27 58.43
CA MET A 123 38.57 -45.69 58.44
C MET A 123 37.19 -45.98 59.07
N LEU A 124 36.65 -45.04 59.84
CA LEU A 124 35.34 -45.08 60.49
C LEU A 124 34.22 -44.36 59.71
N LYS A 125 34.45 -43.96 58.45
CA LYS A 125 33.53 -43.13 57.63
C LYS A 125 33.11 -41.82 58.30
N LYS A 126 34.05 -41.21 59.03
CA LYS A 126 33.89 -39.84 59.56
C LYS A 126 34.71 -38.92 58.66
N ALA A 127 34.13 -37.78 58.29
CA ALA A 127 34.84 -36.74 57.57
C ALA A 127 35.88 -36.10 58.49
N ASP A 128 37.15 -36.44 58.30
CA ASP A 128 38.29 -35.59 58.64
C ASP A 128 38.34 -34.40 57.67
N LYS A 129 39.04 -33.34 58.09
CA LYS A 129 39.24 -32.15 57.25
C LYS A 129 40.19 -32.49 56.10
N ILE A 130 39.87 -32.00 54.91
CA ILE A 130 40.77 -31.93 53.75
C ILE A 130 42.06 -31.22 54.19
N SER A 131 43.22 -31.69 53.72
CA SER A 131 44.52 -31.08 54.06
C SER A 131 44.70 -29.71 53.39
N ASP A 132 45.54 -28.85 53.96
CA ASP A 132 45.82 -27.52 53.38
C ASP A 132 46.42 -27.65 51.95
N GLU A 133 47.21 -28.70 51.71
CA GLU A 133 47.78 -29.01 50.40
C GLU A 133 46.74 -29.50 49.38
N GLU A 134 45.75 -30.29 49.80
CA GLU A 134 44.62 -30.67 48.96
C GLU A 134 43.76 -29.45 48.59
N GLU A 135 43.53 -28.55 49.55
CA GLU A 135 42.81 -27.31 49.30
C GLU A 135 43.57 -26.41 48.30
N GLU A 136 44.91 -26.37 48.37
CA GLU A 136 45.76 -25.68 47.39
C GLU A 136 45.69 -26.33 46.00
N ALA A 137 45.64 -27.66 45.91
CA ALA A 137 45.48 -28.38 44.64
C ALA A 137 44.10 -28.17 44.01
N LEU A 138 43.04 -28.15 44.82
CA LEU A 138 41.69 -27.82 44.39
C LEU A 138 41.59 -26.36 43.92
N ASP A 139 42.25 -25.43 44.61
CA ASP A 139 42.32 -24.04 44.16
C ASP A 139 43.08 -23.91 42.84
N LEU A 140 44.18 -24.65 42.65
CA LEU A 140 44.92 -24.70 41.39
C LEU A 140 44.07 -25.26 40.25
N ILE A 141 43.41 -26.41 40.45
CA ILE A 141 42.48 -27.00 39.47
C ILE A 141 41.35 -26.02 39.17
N GLY A 142 40.76 -25.42 40.21
CA GLY A 142 39.71 -24.43 40.08
C GLY A 142 40.17 -23.20 39.31
N ARG A 143 41.41 -22.73 39.49
CA ARG A 143 42.00 -21.62 38.71
C ARG A 143 42.27 -22.01 37.26
N ALA A 144 42.83 -23.20 37.02
CA ALA A 144 43.14 -23.68 35.67
C ALA A 144 41.87 -23.94 34.84
N LEU A 145 40.80 -24.44 35.45
CA LEU A 145 39.51 -24.67 34.80
C LEU A 145 38.70 -23.38 34.66
N ARG A 146 38.82 -22.43 35.60
CA ARG A 146 38.26 -21.08 35.46
C ARG A 146 39.20 -20.23 34.61
N ALA A 147 39.14 -20.39 33.29
CA ALA A 147 39.53 -19.31 32.39
C ALA A 147 38.76 -18.05 32.84
N THR A 148 39.49 -17.08 33.42
CA THR A 148 39.02 -16.17 34.46
C THR A 148 37.56 -15.70 34.29
N ASP A 149 36.77 -15.69 35.37
CA ASP A 149 35.42 -15.11 35.37
C ASP A 149 35.39 -13.67 34.80
N ALA A 150 36.51 -12.95 34.92
CA ALA A 150 36.74 -11.66 34.29
C ALA A 150 36.77 -11.72 32.76
N ASP A 151 37.38 -12.73 32.15
CA ASP A 151 37.38 -12.95 30.70
C ASP A 151 36.01 -13.40 30.21
N LYS A 152 35.30 -14.26 30.97
CA LYS A 152 33.91 -14.64 30.67
C LYS A 152 32.97 -13.44 30.69
N SER A 153 33.08 -12.58 31.71
CA SER A 153 32.29 -11.34 31.81
C SER A 153 32.65 -10.33 30.71
N LYS A 154 33.93 -10.17 30.37
CA LYS A 154 34.37 -9.26 29.30
C LYS A 154 33.93 -9.74 27.93
N ARG A 155 34.00 -11.05 27.65
CA ARG A 155 33.53 -11.65 26.39
C ARG A 155 32.00 -11.56 26.26
N ALA A 156 31.25 -11.86 27.32
CA ALA A 156 29.79 -11.66 27.34
C ALA A 156 29.40 -10.19 27.14
N ALA A 157 30.14 -9.25 27.73
CA ALA A 157 29.94 -7.82 27.49
C ALA A 157 30.29 -7.40 26.06
N ALA A 158 31.36 -7.95 25.47
CA ALA A 158 31.78 -7.69 24.10
C ALA A 158 30.77 -8.23 23.08
N GLU A 159 30.27 -9.45 23.27
CA GLU A 159 29.21 -10.04 22.43
C GLU A 159 27.90 -9.25 22.54
N ALA A 160 27.51 -8.86 23.76
CA ALA A 160 26.34 -8.01 23.98
C ALA A 160 26.51 -6.63 23.31
N ALA A 161 27.71 -6.05 23.34
CA ALA A 161 28.03 -4.80 22.66
C ALA A 161 27.99 -4.96 21.13
N ALA A 162 28.55 -6.05 20.59
CA ALA A 162 28.53 -6.36 19.16
C ALA A 162 27.10 -6.57 18.66
N HIS A 163 26.30 -7.36 19.37
CA HIS A 163 24.89 -7.58 19.05
C HIS A 163 24.07 -6.28 19.13
N ARG A 164 24.32 -5.43 20.14
CA ARG A 164 23.72 -4.09 20.22
C ARG A 164 24.14 -3.18 19.06
N ALA A 165 25.40 -3.23 18.63
CA ALA A 165 25.88 -2.47 17.48
C ALA A 165 25.24 -2.94 16.17
N GLU A 166 25.12 -4.25 15.97
CA GLU A 166 24.45 -4.82 14.81
C GLU A 166 22.94 -4.48 14.79
N LEU A 167 22.26 -4.56 15.94
CA LEU A 167 20.87 -4.12 16.06
C LEU A 167 20.71 -2.64 15.71
N LYS A 168 21.60 -1.76 16.17
CA LYS A 168 21.58 -0.34 15.81
C LYS A 168 21.77 -0.13 14.31
N LYS A 169 22.69 -0.88 13.68
CA LYS A 169 22.89 -0.83 12.23
C LYS A 169 21.64 -1.27 11.47
N ARG A 170 21.04 -2.41 11.86
CA ARG A 170 19.79 -2.91 11.28
C ARG A 170 18.64 -1.92 11.46
N GLN A 171 18.53 -1.28 12.62
CA GLN A 171 17.52 -0.23 12.86
C GLN A 171 17.75 1.01 11.98
N ALA A 172 19.00 1.45 11.80
CA ALA A 172 19.33 2.56 10.91
C ALA A 172 19.02 2.24 9.45
N GLU A 173 19.36 1.04 8.99
CA GLU A 173 19.03 0.55 7.64
C GLU A 173 17.52 0.42 7.43
N ALA A 174 16.80 -0.13 8.40
CA ALA A 174 15.33 -0.23 8.37
C ALA A 174 14.67 1.15 8.33
N LYS A 175 15.17 2.12 9.11
CA LYS A 175 14.67 3.50 9.08
C LYS A 175 14.91 4.14 7.70
N LYS A 176 16.12 3.99 7.15
CA LYS A 176 16.44 4.49 5.81
C LYS A 176 15.56 3.86 4.72
N ALA A 177 15.31 2.55 4.81
CA ALA A 177 14.41 1.86 3.89
C ALA A 177 12.95 2.35 4.02
N ALA A 178 12.47 2.57 5.24
CA ALA A 178 11.14 3.11 5.49
C ALA A 178 10.99 4.54 4.95
N ASP A 179 11.99 5.39 5.13
CA ASP A 179 11.99 6.76 4.61
C ASP A 179 12.05 6.78 3.08
N ALA A 180 12.84 5.90 2.46
CA ALA A 180 12.89 5.74 1.01
C ALA A 180 11.55 5.23 0.43
N ALA A 181 10.89 4.28 1.11
CA ALA A 181 9.58 3.77 0.70
C ALA A 181 8.51 4.87 0.76
N LYS A 182 8.48 5.66 1.84
CA LYS A 182 7.58 6.82 1.96
C LYS A 182 7.83 7.86 0.88
N LYS A 183 9.10 8.17 0.60
CA LYS A 183 9.47 9.10 -0.48
C LYS A 183 8.98 8.61 -1.84
N ALA A 184 9.20 7.33 -2.16
CA ALA A 184 8.72 6.74 -3.42
C ALA A 184 7.19 6.74 -3.53
N GLU A 185 6.47 6.54 -2.43
CA GLU A 185 5.00 6.64 -2.41
C GLU A 185 4.53 8.07 -2.65
N LEU A 186 5.18 9.06 -2.03
CA LEU A 186 4.89 10.49 -2.25
C LEU A 186 5.17 10.91 -3.69
N GLU A 187 6.28 10.47 -4.28
CA GLU A 187 6.62 10.75 -5.68
C GLU A 187 5.59 10.14 -6.65
N LYS A 188 5.11 8.91 -6.39
CA LYS A 188 4.02 8.30 -7.16
C LYS A 188 2.72 9.11 -7.06
N LYS A 189 2.36 9.53 -5.84
CA LYS A 189 1.17 10.37 -5.61
C LYS A 189 1.29 11.72 -6.30
N LEU A 190 2.45 12.35 -6.26
CA LEU A 190 2.71 13.61 -6.96
C LEU A 190 2.56 13.44 -8.47
N ALA A 191 3.18 12.40 -9.06
CA ALA A 191 3.07 12.12 -10.48
C ALA A 191 1.61 11.83 -10.92
N GLU A 192 0.84 11.11 -10.10
CA GLU A 192 -0.58 10.86 -10.36
C GLU A 192 -1.40 12.17 -10.30
N MET A 193 -1.14 13.02 -9.32
CA MET A 193 -1.80 14.32 -9.18
C MET A 193 -1.47 15.26 -10.35
N GLU A 194 -0.21 15.30 -10.79
CA GLU A 194 0.20 16.06 -11.97
C GLU A 194 -0.48 15.56 -13.25
N LYS A 195 -0.61 14.23 -13.41
CA LYS A 195 -1.35 13.65 -14.53
C LYS A 195 -2.81 14.06 -14.51
N LYS A 196 -3.48 13.95 -13.36
CA LYS A 196 -4.88 14.38 -13.19
C LYS A 196 -5.05 15.89 -13.45
N ALA A 197 -4.11 16.72 -13.02
CA ALA A 197 -4.14 18.15 -13.29
C ALA A 197 -4.05 18.45 -14.79
N LYS A 198 -3.14 17.77 -15.52
CA LYS A 198 -3.02 17.91 -16.98
C LYS A 198 -4.27 17.44 -17.71
N GLU A 199 -4.86 16.33 -17.28
CA GLU A 199 -6.13 15.82 -17.83
C GLU A 199 -7.29 16.80 -17.60
N ALA A 200 -7.39 17.36 -16.39
CA ALA A 200 -8.40 18.37 -16.06
C ALA A 200 -8.22 19.66 -16.86
N GLU A 201 -6.98 20.12 -17.05
CA GLU A 201 -6.67 21.28 -17.89
C GLU A 201 -7.05 21.04 -19.36
N ALA A 202 -6.73 19.85 -19.88
CA ALA A 202 -7.12 19.46 -21.24
C ALA A 202 -8.64 19.38 -21.39
N GLU A 203 -9.36 18.88 -20.39
CA GLU A 203 -10.81 18.85 -20.39
C GLU A 203 -11.42 20.25 -20.31
N ALA A 204 -10.85 21.14 -19.47
CA ALA A 204 -11.27 22.53 -19.39
C ALA A 204 -11.12 23.25 -20.74
N LYS A 205 -9.98 23.07 -21.43
CA LYS A 205 -9.77 23.62 -22.77
C LYS A 205 -10.79 23.08 -23.78
N LYS A 206 -11.12 21.79 -23.73
CA LYS A 206 -12.17 21.19 -24.58
C LYS A 206 -13.54 21.80 -24.30
N ARG A 207 -13.90 22.00 -23.02
CA ARG A 207 -15.16 22.63 -22.60
C ARG A 207 -15.23 24.08 -23.06
N GLU A 208 -14.14 24.84 -22.95
CA GLU A 208 -14.07 26.21 -23.45
C GLU A 208 -14.24 26.27 -24.97
N ALA A 209 -13.56 25.40 -25.72
CA ALA A 209 -13.70 25.32 -27.17
C ALA A 209 -15.15 24.96 -27.59
N LEU A 210 -15.78 24.01 -26.88
CA LEU A 210 -17.18 23.66 -27.10
C LEU A 210 -18.10 24.86 -26.80
N ALA A 211 -17.85 25.58 -25.72
CA ALA A 211 -18.63 26.78 -25.36
C ALA A 211 -18.52 27.87 -26.41
N LYS A 212 -17.32 28.13 -26.94
CA LYS A 212 -17.09 29.06 -28.06
C LYS A 212 -17.87 28.64 -29.31
N LYS A 213 -17.77 27.36 -29.69
CA LYS A 213 -18.51 26.81 -30.83
C LYS A 213 -20.03 26.93 -30.65
N GLN A 214 -20.53 26.66 -29.44
CA GLN A 214 -21.95 26.84 -29.12
C GLN A 214 -22.38 28.32 -29.20
N ALA A 215 -21.55 29.24 -28.73
CA ALA A 215 -21.83 30.67 -28.82
C ALA A 215 -21.92 31.14 -30.29
N GLU A 216 -21.00 30.68 -31.14
CA GLU A 216 -21.01 30.97 -32.58
C GLU A 216 -22.29 30.42 -33.25
N ILE A 217 -22.68 29.17 -32.93
CA ILE A 217 -23.93 28.58 -33.43
C ILE A 217 -25.14 29.40 -32.98
N ARG A 218 -25.17 29.85 -31.72
CA ARG A 218 -26.27 30.69 -31.20
C ARG A 218 -26.33 32.03 -31.91
N GLU A 219 -25.19 32.65 -32.18
CA GLU A 219 -25.12 33.92 -32.90
C GLU A 219 -25.58 33.76 -34.36
N ALA A 220 -25.10 32.73 -35.05
CA ALA A 220 -25.53 32.41 -36.42
C ALA A 220 -27.05 32.14 -36.48
N ARG A 221 -27.59 31.42 -35.50
CA ARG A 221 -29.04 31.19 -35.38
C ARG A 221 -29.79 32.49 -35.14
N ARG A 222 -29.27 33.39 -34.29
CA ARG A 222 -29.86 34.71 -34.03
C ARG A 222 -29.94 35.53 -35.31
N LYS A 223 -28.84 35.62 -36.07
CA LYS A 223 -28.78 36.33 -37.36
C LYS A 223 -29.78 35.77 -38.37
N ARG A 224 -29.83 34.44 -38.53
CA ARG A 224 -30.83 33.78 -39.41
C ARG A 224 -32.27 34.06 -38.98
N LEU A 225 -32.54 34.07 -37.68
CA LEU A 225 -33.89 34.33 -37.15
C LEU A 225 -34.30 35.79 -37.39
N GLU A 226 -33.36 36.73 -37.26
CA GLU A 226 -33.58 38.14 -37.56
C GLU A 226 -33.83 38.37 -39.06
N GLU A 227 -33.03 37.76 -39.93
CA GLU A 227 -33.25 37.79 -41.38
C GLU A 227 -34.58 37.18 -41.78
N ALA A 228 -34.94 36.03 -41.19
CA ALA A 228 -36.23 35.39 -41.41
C ALA A 228 -37.38 36.30 -40.94
N ARG A 229 -37.23 36.98 -39.80
CA ARG A 229 -38.22 37.95 -39.31
C ARG A 229 -38.36 39.15 -40.24
N LYS A 230 -37.25 39.69 -40.76
CA LYS A 230 -37.27 40.78 -41.76
C LYS A 230 -37.96 40.34 -43.04
N LYS A 231 -37.64 39.15 -43.56
CA LYS A 231 -38.31 38.57 -44.74
C LYS A 231 -39.79 38.33 -44.50
N ALA A 232 -40.17 37.81 -43.34
CA ALA A 232 -41.58 37.60 -42.97
C ALA A 232 -42.34 38.93 -42.82
N ALA A 233 -41.71 39.96 -42.25
CA ALA A 233 -42.29 41.29 -42.16
C ALA A 233 -42.47 41.93 -43.55
N ALA A 234 -41.48 41.81 -44.44
CA ALA A 234 -41.57 42.28 -45.81
C ALA A 234 -42.66 41.54 -46.61
N ALA A 235 -42.75 40.21 -46.46
CA ALA A 235 -43.81 39.41 -47.08
C ALA A 235 -45.21 39.81 -46.57
N LYS A 236 -45.33 40.10 -45.26
CA LYS A 236 -46.58 40.59 -44.66
C LYS A 236 -46.93 42.01 -45.14
N ALA A 237 -45.94 42.90 -45.28
CA ALA A 237 -46.16 44.23 -45.81
C ALA A 237 -46.57 44.20 -47.29
N ALA A 238 -45.92 43.34 -48.09
CA ALA A 238 -46.28 43.14 -49.50
C ALA A 238 -47.69 42.55 -49.66
N SER A 239 -48.09 41.60 -48.81
CA SER A 239 -49.46 41.06 -48.85
C SER A 239 -50.51 42.10 -48.43
N GLN A 240 -50.20 42.95 -47.45
CA GLN A 240 -51.07 44.07 -47.05
C GLN A 240 -51.18 45.14 -48.13
N GLN A 241 -50.09 45.48 -48.83
CA GLN A 241 -50.13 46.40 -49.98
C GLN A 241 -50.92 45.82 -51.15
N LYS A 242 -50.77 44.52 -51.44
CA LYS A 242 -51.58 43.84 -52.46
C LYS A 242 -53.06 43.88 -52.11
N ALA A 243 -53.41 43.57 -50.86
CA ALA A 243 -54.80 43.63 -50.38
C ALA A 243 -55.37 45.05 -50.42
N ALA A 244 -54.58 46.08 -50.10
CA ALA A 244 -55.00 47.48 -50.20
C ALA A 244 -55.19 47.93 -51.66
N ALA A 245 -54.35 47.48 -52.59
CA ALA A 245 -54.51 47.75 -54.01
C ALA A 245 -55.75 47.05 -54.61
N GLU A 246 -56.02 45.80 -54.20
CA GLU A 246 -57.23 45.06 -54.58
C GLU A 246 -58.49 45.71 -53.98
N ALA A 247 -58.44 46.20 -52.74
CA ALA A 247 -59.54 46.94 -52.12
C ALA A 247 -59.80 48.28 -52.83
N ALA A 248 -58.76 49.04 -53.16
CA ALA A 248 -58.88 50.29 -53.91
C ALA A 248 -59.41 50.07 -55.35
N ALA A 249 -59.00 48.98 -56.00
CA ALA A 249 -59.53 48.59 -57.31
C ALA A 249 -61.00 48.15 -57.23
N ALA A 250 -61.39 47.45 -56.16
CA ALA A 250 -62.78 47.07 -55.92
C ALA A 250 -63.67 48.30 -55.60
N GLU A 251 -63.15 49.28 -54.87
CA GLU A 251 -63.85 50.53 -54.57
C GLU A 251 -64.00 51.41 -55.82
N ALA A 252 -62.95 51.49 -56.67
CA ALA A 252 -63.03 52.14 -57.97
C ALA A 252 -64.00 51.43 -58.95
N ALA A 253 -64.09 50.11 -58.90
CA ALA A 253 -65.04 49.34 -59.69
C ALA A 253 -66.49 49.48 -59.17
N ALA A 254 -66.68 49.62 -57.86
CA ALA A 254 -68.00 49.85 -57.25
C ALA A 254 -68.53 51.27 -57.55
N ALA A 255 -67.65 52.28 -57.62
CA ALA A 255 -68.01 53.64 -58.01
C ALA A 255 -68.41 53.77 -59.50
N ALA A 256 -68.11 52.78 -60.34
CA ALA A 256 -68.47 52.76 -61.76
C ALA A 256 -69.70 51.86 -62.07
N ALA A 257 -70.26 51.17 -61.07
CA ALA A 257 -71.39 50.27 -61.26
C ALA A 257 -72.72 51.04 -61.22
N ALA A 258 -73.23 51.43 -62.40
CA ALA A 258 -74.56 51.99 -62.55
C ALA A 258 -75.64 51.04 -61.99
N ARG A 259 -76.60 51.58 -61.22
CA ARG A 259 -77.62 50.79 -60.52
C ARG A 259 -78.59 50.21 -61.53
N LYS A 260 -78.82 48.90 -61.53
CA LYS A 260 -79.81 48.30 -62.43
C LYS A 260 -81.19 48.22 -61.77
N TYR A 261 -82.23 48.57 -62.52
CA TYR A 261 -83.62 48.57 -62.07
C TYR A 261 -84.49 47.78 -63.06
N VAL A 262 -85.37 46.92 -62.55
CA VAL A 262 -86.32 46.15 -63.38
C VAL A 262 -87.69 46.81 -63.31
N VAL A 263 -88.19 47.25 -64.47
CA VAL A 263 -89.47 47.93 -64.64
C VAL A 263 -90.61 47.07 -64.11
N GLN A 264 -91.46 47.64 -63.25
CA GLN A 264 -92.64 46.97 -62.71
C GLN A 264 -93.91 47.33 -63.49
N PRO A 265 -94.98 46.52 -63.40
CA PRO A 265 -96.28 46.87 -63.96
C PRO A 265 -96.79 48.23 -63.47
N GLY A 266 -97.03 49.15 -64.40
CA GLY A 266 -97.53 50.51 -64.10
C GLY A 266 -96.45 51.58 -63.98
N ASP A 267 -95.17 51.22 -64.07
CA ASP A 267 -94.08 52.19 -64.06
C ASP A 267 -94.07 53.08 -65.30
N THR A 268 -93.64 54.33 -65.11
CA THR A 268 -93.26 55.24 -66.21
C THR A 268 -91.84 55.72 -65.96
N LEU A 269 -91.11 56.13 -67.01
CA LEU A 269 -89.73 56.62 -66.86
C LEU A 269 -89.61 57.79 -65.87
N SER A 270 -90.63 58.66 -65.82
CA SER A 270 -90.70 59.76 -64.85
C SER A 270 -90.93 59.27 -63.42
N HIS A 271 -91.70 58.20 -63.21
CA HIS A 271 -91.89 57.62 -61.89
C HIS A 271 -90.61 56.96 -61.38
N ILE A 272 -89.92 56.23 -62.25
CA ILE A 272 -88.61 55.62 -61.94
C ILE A 272 -87.59 56.74 -61.64
N ALA A 273 -87.53 57.80 -62.45
CA ALA A 273 -86.64 58.92 -62.19
C ALA A 273 -86.95 59.63 -60.86
N LEU A 274 -88.22 59.78 -60.51
CA LEU A 274 -88.63 60.32 -59.22
C LEU A 274 -88.16 59.44 -58.06
N GLN A 275 -88.23 58.11 -58.20
CA GLN A 275 -87.81 57.17 -57.17
C GLN A 275 -86.28 57.14 -56.98
N PHE A 276 -85.51 57.23 -58.06
CA PHE A 276 -84.05 57.09 -58.01
C PHE A 276 -83.29 58.42 -57.86
N TYR A 277 -83.78 59.51 -58.47
CA TYR A 277 -83.16 60.83 -58.43
C TYR A 277 -83.92 61.85 -57.57
N GLY A 278 -85.12 61.50 -57.08
CA GLY A 278 -85.99 62.45 -56.38
C GLY A 278 -86.66 63.47 -57.29
N ASN A 279 -86.46 63.38 -58.61
CA ASN A 279 -86.99 64.33 -59.60
C ASN A 279 -87.51 63.62 -60.86
N ALA A 280 -88.81 63.76 -61.10
CA ALA A 280 -89.48 63.13 -62.23
C ALA A 280 -88.99 63.63 -63.60
N ASN A 281 -88.41 64.83 -63.68
CA ASN A 281 -87.92 65.42 -64.94
C ASN A 281 -86.59 64.81 -65.41
N ASP A 282 -85.90 64.06 -64.55
CA ASP A 282 -84.62 63.42 -64.86
C ASP A 282 -84.76 62.09 -65.63
N TRP A 283 -85.97 61.75 -66.07
CA TRP A 283 -86.26 60.56 -66.88
C TRP A 283 -85.41 60.47 -68.16
N ARG A 284 -84.97 61.60 -68.71
CA ARG A 284 -84.09 61.64 -69.88
C ARG A 284 -82.75 60.97 -69.61
N LYS A 285 -82.21 61.07 -68.40
CA LYS A 285 -80.93 60.42 -68.03
C LYS A 285 -81.04 58.90 -68.11
N ILE A 286 -82.17 58.35 -67.64
CA ILE A 286 -82.48 56.92 -67.74
C ILE A 286 -82.64 56.51 -69.21
N HIS A 287 -83.37 57.30 -69.99
CA HIS A 287 -83.52 57.03 -71.42
C HIS A 287 -82.17 57.05 -72.16
N GLU A 288 -81.31 58.03 -71.89
CA GLU A 288 -80.00 58.13 -72.54
C GLU A 288 -79.07 56.98 -72.20
N ALA A 289 -79.05 56.53 -70.95
CA ALA A 289 -78.26 55.39 -70.52
C ALA A 289 -78.76 54.04 -71.06
N ASN A 290 -80.01 53.98 -71.54
CA ASN A 290 -80.65 52.75 -72.00
C ASN A 290 -81.20 52.86 -73.42
N LYS A 291 -80.65 53.72 -74.28
CA LYS A 291 -81.08 53.89 -75.68
C LYS A 291 -81.11 52.56 -76.46
N ASP A 292 -80.27 51.62 -76.08
CA ASP A 292 -80.22 50.28 -76.69
C ASP A 292 -81.44 49.42 -76.36
N VAL A 293 -82.05 49.65 -75.19
CA VAL A 293 -83.21 48.90 -74.66
C VAL A 293 -84.52 49.66 -74.88
N ILE A 294 -84.50 50.97 -74.72
CA ILE A 294 -85.67 51.85 -74.82
C ILE A 294 -85.67 52.54 -76.19
N LYS A 295 -86.41 51.96 -77.13
CA LYS A 295 -86.58 52.54 -78.48
C LYS A 295 -87.55 53.71 -78.52
N ASN A 296 -88.52 53.75 -77.60
CA ASN A 296 -89.50 54.82 -77.48
C ASN A 296 -89.66 55.19 -75.99
N PRO A 297 -89.34 56.43 -75.58
CA PRO A 297 -89.42 56.83 -74.17
C PRO A 297 -90.83 56.80 -73.58
N GLY A 298 -91.87 56.89 -74.42
CA GLY A 298 -93.27 56.82 -73.97
C GLY A 298 -93.80 55.40 -73.78
N MET A 299 -93.02 54.37 -74.12
CA MET A 299 -93.44 52.96 -74.08
C MET A 299 -92.36 52.10 -73.44
N ILE A 300 -92.54 51.82 -72.15
CA ILE A 300 -91.73 50.85 -71.40
C ILE A 300 -92.62 49.68 -70.98
N TYR A 301 -92.03 48.50 -70.85
CA TYR A 301 -92.73 47.26 -70.52
C TYR A 301 -92.20 46.67 -69.21
N PRO A 302 -93.08 46.08 -68.38
CA PRO A 302 -92.66 45.39 -67.18
C PRO A 302 -91.68 44.25 -67.49
N GLY A 303 -90.67 44.09 -66.65
CA GLY A 303 -89.61 43.10 -66.82
C GLY A 303 -88.41 43.59 -67.64
N GLN A 304 -88.44 44.81 -68.22
CA GLN A 304 -87.25 45.41 -68.81
C GLN A 304 -86.26 45.85 -67.73
N GLU A 305 -84.96 45.61 -67.95
CA GLU A 305 -83.88 46.01 -67.04
C GLU A 305 -83.21 47.30 -67.54
N PHE A 306 -83.21 48.33 -66.72
CA PHE A 306 -82.64 49.64 -67.01
C PHE A 306 -81.44 49.93 -66.12
N THR A 307 -80.40 50.45 -66.75
CA THR A 307 -79.24 51.04 -66.12
C THR A 307 -79.57 52.45 -65.66
N ILE A 308 -79.63 52.67 -64.35
CA ILE A 308 -79.82 53.96 -63.70
C ILE A 308 -78.43 54.52 -63.41
N PRO A 309 -77.94 55.49 -64.21
CA PRO A 309 -76.67 56.17 -63.91
C PRO A 309 -76.80 56.96 -62.59
N GLU A 310 -75.70 57.26 -61.90
CA GLU A 310 -75.75 58.19 -60.75
C GLU A 310 -76.02 59.64 -61.16
#